data_AF-A3JI59-F1
#
_entry.id   AF-A3JI59-F1
#
_cell.length_a   1.000
_cell.length_b   1.000
_cell.length_c   1.000
_cell.angle_alpha   90.00
_cell.angle_beta   90.00
_cell.angle_gamma   90.00
#
_symmetry.space_group_name_H-M   'P 1'
#
loop_
_entity.id
_entity.type
_entity.pdbx_description
1 polymer ?
#
loop_
_entity_poly.entity_id
_entity_poly.type
_entity_poly.pdbx_seq_one_letter_code
_entity_poly.pdbx_strand_id
1 'polypeptide(L)'
;MLYDTEQPIGTHAMPPVYSHNRHAAFALVTAIVTASFSTTATANPDQDGGGLTNALVNAPNTLAWVEACNSNEYALARVHSTTVDEVARGLHILREAGEVSALGKMNAGEACLSIVASASTERPVISLQRSIETDIGIHEGIIRSNPRQAETMTLAYRLDDIKPSIYSRANADFSKIQEWQISDPEMAMSILNQGTAQIAQTQERSYTVYNAEATTCLVMVEPSPVIDEFLQLATPALAQGLSETERRWLTQYGDATEFWHEVSHCVDVPRAQGPDSPESTDSSDPQLATCGAAQSNKTLFNQLAGNQLVIEGALTGSVPANAEVQQQDPDSLEPFQPGYQPTAMDNEIFNKVKDSRILTELSYEALMDRQGLMITAARFGIPESGCTAKMVPEHPWNKLRALWSIGNPDIRYMSWLTPWLESHEQQVQRQVLADAWRGLLQAKKRVSGKLFYQDWFLSRLAEQRRNNKMYIPSMTPDSGRAQRWEGWLLDVTGQPESITSQLGKPAKL
;
A
#
# COMPACT_ATOMS: atom_id res chain seq x y z
N MET A 1 28.10 -51.22 27.02
CA MET A 1 29.26 -50.85 26.18
C MET A 1 29.35 -49.35 26.21
N LEU A 2 30.40 -48.87 26.87
CA LEU A 2 30.77 -47.46 27.01
C LEU A 2 31.16 -46.89 25.64
N TYR A 3 30.76 -45.65 25.35
CA TYR A 3 31.70 -44.58 25.02
C TYR A 3 31.00 -43.21 25.12
N ASP A 4 31.54 -42.39 26.02
CA ASP A 4 31.44 -40.93 26.07
C ASP A 4 31.98 -40.30 24.77
N THR A 5 31.44 -39.13 24.41
CA THR A 5 32.25 -37.93 24.14
C THR A 5 31.36 -36.70 24.00
N GLU A 6 31.42 -35.84 25.02
CA GLU A 6 31.05 -34.43 24.95
C GLU A 6 32.06 -33.66 24.07
N GLN A 7 31.59 -32.73 23.23
CA GLN A 7 32.31 -31.49 22.90
C GLN A 7 31.33 -30.35 22.52
N PRO A 8 31.73 -29.08 22.74
CA PRO A 8 30.81 -27.96 22.96
C PRO A 8 30.51 -27.14 21.69
N ILE A 9 29.36 -26.45 21.75
CA ILE A 9 28.83 -25.54 20.74
C ILE A 9 29.72 -24.29 20.66
N GLY A 10 30.34 -24.08 19.49
CA GLY A 10 31.08 -22.86 19.14
C GLY A 10 30.12 -21.72 18.76
N THR A 11 30.45 -20.52 19.24
CA THR A 11 29.80 -19.26 18.89
C THR A 11 30.11 -18.88 17.44
N HIS A 12 29.06 -18.73 16.62
CA HIS A 12 29.22 -18.25 15.25
C HIS A 12 29.35 -16.73 15.22
N ALA A 13 30.50 -16.28 14.71
CA ALA A 13 30.86 -14.91 14.40
C ALA A 13 30.01 -14.33 13.26
N MET A 14 29.79 -13.01 13.30
CA MET A 14 29.18 -12.24 12.21
C MET A 14 30.02 -12.33 10.92
N PRO A 15 29.39 -12.32 9.73
CA PRO A 15 30.13 -12.23 8.47
C PRO A 15 30.71 -10.81 8.25
N PRO A 16 31.83 -10.70 7.51
CA PRO A 16 32.57 -9.45 7.34
C PRO A 16 31.91 -8.50 6.33
N VAL A 17 32.08 -7.21 6.61
CA VAL A 17 31.83 -6.07 5.72
C VAL A 17 32.72 -6.19 4.49
N TYR A 18 32.13 -6.32 3.31
CA TYR A 18 32.85 -6.29 2.04
C TYR A 18 33.14 -4.84 1.64
N SER A 19 34.41 -4.45 1.68
CA SER A 19 34.92 -3.29 0.96
C SER A 19 35.31 -3.71 -0.47
N HIS A 20 34.83 -2.99 -1.47
CA HIS A 20 35.28 -3.17 -2.85
C HIS A 20 35.90 -1.88 -3.38
N ASN A 21 37.22 -1.82 -3.23
CA ASN A 21 38.11 -1.13 -4.15
C ASN A 21 38.07 -1.86 -5.51
N ARG A 22 37.83 -1.14 -6.60
CA ARG A 22 38.23 -1.58 -7.94
C ARG A 22 38.91 -0.45 -8.71
N HIS A 23 40.20 -0.64 -8.93
CA HIS A 23 40.97 0.01 -9.98
C HIS A 23 41.51 -1.02 -10.97
N ALA A 24 41.60 -0.56 -12.21
CA ALA A 24 42.47 -0.99 -13.32
C ALA A 24 41.97 -2.02 -14.35
N ALA A 25 41.64 -1.47 -15.53
CA ALA A 25 42.40 -1.57 -16.80
C ALA A 25 41.96 -2.53 -17.94
N PHE A 26 42.24 -2.04 -19.15
CA PHE A 26 42.21 -2.60 -20.52
C PHE A 26 40.89 -2.49 -21.31
N ALA A 27 40.83 -2.09 -22.59
CA ALA A 27 41.84 -1.66 -23.56
C ALA A 27 41.18 -0.78 -24.65
N LEU A 28 41.98 0.12 -25.21
CA LEU A 28 41.66 0.99 -26.35
C LEU A 28 41.72 0.18 -27.66
N VAL A 29 40.63 0.13 -28.43
CA VAL A 29 40.68 -0.22 -29.86
C VAL A 29 39.89 0.82 -30.64
N THR A 30 40.63 1.66 -31.36
CA THR A 30 40.13 2.63 -32.31
C THR A 30 39.79 1.92 -33.62
N ALA A 31 38.54 2.00 -34.07
CA ALA A 31 38.17 1.73 -35.46
C ALA A 31 37.17 2.79 -35.94
N ILE A 32 37.63 3.60 -36.88
CA ILE A 32 36.85 4.59 -37.62
C ILE A 32 36.14 3.84 -38.75
N VAL A 33 34.80 3.85 -38.77
CA VAL A 33 34.00 3.60 -39.97
C VAL A 33 32.87 4.63 -40.01
N THR A 34 32.97 5.54 -40.97
CA THR A 34 31.90 6.42 -41.42
C THR A 34 30.95 5.63 -42.32
N ALA A 35 29.68 5.50 -41.94
CA ALA A 35 28.61 5.09 -42.84
C ALA A 35 27.28 5.73 -42.45
N SER A 36 26.59 6.24 -43.46
CA SER A 36 25.43 7.14 -43.39
C SER A 36 24.10 6.41 -43.18
N PHE A 37 23.15 7.15 -42.60
CA PHE A 37 21.74 6.84 -42.31
C PHE A 37 20.98 5.94 -43.31
N SER A 38 20.33 4.90 -42.79
CA SER A 38 18.88 4.62 -42.96
C SER A 38 18.54 3.25 -42.34
N THR A 39 17.80 3.21 -41.24
CA THR A 39 17.10 2.00 -40.79
C THR A 39 15.76 2.36 -40.15
N THR A 40 14.69 2.14 -40.91
CA THR A 40 13.38 1.73 -40.38
C THR A 40 13.56 0.49 -39.52
N ALA A 41 13.31 0.58 -38.23
CA ALA A 41 13.30 -0.57 -37.32
C ALA A 41 11.85 -0.97 -37.04
N THR A 42 11.44 -2.11 -37.57
CA THR A 42 10.30 -2.88 -37.08
C THR A 42 10.77 -3.63 -35.83
N ALA A 43 10.31 -3.21 -34.65
CA ALA A 43 10.59 -3.90 -33.39
C ALA A 43 9.59 -5.04 -33.14
N ASN A 44 10.13 -6.19 -32.75
CA ASN A 44 9.40 -7.37 -32.27
C ASN A 44 9.12 -7.18 -30.76
N PRO A 45 7.94 -7.53 -30.23
CA PRO A 45 7.63 -7.36 -28.81
C PRO A 45 8.02 -8.64 -28.06
N ASP A 46 9.11 -8.62 -27.29
CA ASP A 46 9.32 -9.61 -26.23
C ASP A 46 10.24 -9.09 -25.13
N GLN A 47 9.69 -9.14 -23.92
CA GLN A 47 10.19 -9.29 -22.53
C GLN A 47 11.59 -8.85 -22.06
N ASP A 48 12.53 -8.47 -22.93
CA ASP A 48 13.84 -8.00 -22.49
C ASP A 48 13.79 -6.47 -22.36
N GLY A 49 13.87 -5.99 -21.13
CA GLY A 49 13.87 -4.58 -20.75
C GLY A 49 14.95 -3.79 -21.48
N GLY A 50 14.64 -3.34 -22.70
CA GLY A 50 15.43 -2.38 -23.46
C GLY A 50 15.48 -1.09 -22.67
N GLY A 51 16.53 -0.95 -21.86
CA GLY A 51 16.79 0.24 -21.08
C GLY A 51 16.71 1.48 -21.98
N LEU A 52 15.96 2.48 -21.55
CA LEU A 52 15.91 3.76 -22.22
C LEU A 52 17.35 4.27 -22.34
N THR A 53 17.81 4.50 -23.56
CA THR A 53 19.17 5.02 -23.75
C THR A 53 19.32 6.35 -23.00
N ASN A 54 20.51 6.63 -22.45
CA ASN A 54 20.85 7.91 -21.80
C ASN A 54 20.47 9.16 -22.64
N ALA A 55 20.26 8.99 -23.96
CA ALA A 55 19.80 10.04 -24.86
C ALA A 55 18.34 10.50 -24.59
N LEU A 56 17.44 9.59 -24.21
CA LEU A 56 16.02 9.93 -23.89
C LEU A 56 15.87 10.71 -22.58
N VAL A 57 16.75 10.44 -21.61
CA VAL A 57 16.75 11.10 -20.30
C VAL A 57 17.31 12.53 -20.38
N ASN A 58 18.29 12.74 -21.26
CA ASN A 58 19.02 14.01 -21.37
C ASN A 58 18.52 14.93 -22.49
N ALA A 59 17.67 14.45 -23.40
CA ALA A 59 17.06 15.28 -24.45
C ALA A 59 15.64 15.70 -24.05
N PRO A 60 15.24 16.97 -24.26
CA PRO A 60 13.86 17.44 -24.05
C PRO A 60 12.92 16.95 -25.16
N ASN A 61 13.03 15.69 -25.57
CA ASN A 61 12.21 15.14 -26.63
C ASN A 61 10.93 14.51 -26.04
N THR A 62 10.00 15.38 -25.63
CA THR A 62 8.68 14.98 -25.12
C THR A 62 7.95 14.03 -26.08
N LEU A 63 8.13 14.19 -27.40
CA LEU A 63 7.50 13.30 -28.39
C LEU A 63 8.03 11.87 -28.32
N ALA A 64 9.35 11.69 -28.13
CA ALA A 64 9.94 10.37 -27.99
C ALA A 64 9.45 9.65 -26.72
N TRP A 65 9.25 10.40 -25.64
CA TRP A 65 8.62 9.86 -24.42
C TRP A 65 7.16 9.48 -24.62
N VAL A 66 6.38 10.30 -25.31
CA VAL A 66 5.00 9.95 -25.68
C VAL A 66 4.96 8.64 -26.48
N GLU A 67 5.83 8.49 -27.48
CA GLU A 67 5.93 7.27 -28.29
C GLU A 67 6.36 6.06 -27.45
N ALA A 68 7.36 6.22 -26.57
CA ALA A 68 7.81 5.16 -25.68
C ALA A 68 6.70 4.72 -24.70
N CYS A 69 5.95 5.68 -24.14
CA CYS A 69 4.87 5.36 -23.21
C CYS A 69 3.66 4.74 -23.91
N ASN A 70 3.33 5.22 -25.11
CA ASN A 70 2.21 4.68 -25.89
C ASN A 70 2.56 3.39 -26.65
N SER A 71 3.79 2.91 -26.58
CA SER A 71 4.19 1.59 -27.09
C SER A 71 4.46 0.56 -25.98
N ASN A 72 4.46 0.99 -24.72
CA ASN A 72 4.70 0.12 -23.57
C ASN A 72 3.38 -0.44 -23.01
N GLU A 73 3.12 -1.73 -23.18
CA GLU A 73 1.87 -2.38 -22.74
C GLU A 73 1.63 -2.25 -21.22
N TYR A 74 2.68 -2.34 -20.41
CA TYR A 74 2.59 -2.20 -18.96
C TYR A 74 2.08 -0.81 -18.54
N ALA A 75 2.58 0.25 -19.20
CA ALA A 75 2.09 1.61 -18.99
C ALA A 75 0.67 1.79 -19.54
N LEU A 76 0.41 1.37 -20.79
CA LEU A 76 -0.90 1.50 -21.45
C LEU A 76 -2.04 0.86 -20.65
N ALA A 77 -1.80 -0.30 -20.04
CA ALA A 77 -2.79 -0.98 -19.20
C ALA A 77 -3.26 -0.13 -18.00
N ARG A 78 -2.46 0.86 -17.57
CA ARG A 78 -2.73 1.70 -16.39
C ARG A 78 -3.12 3.13 -16.74
N VAL A 79 -2.53 3.72 -17.78
CA VAL A 79 -2.74 5.13 -18.14
C VAL A 79 -3.50 5.34 -19.43
N HIS A 80 -3.86 4.27 -20.15
CA HIS A 80 -4.52 4.23 -21.46
C HIS A 80 -3.72 4.86 -22.61
N SER A 81 -3.39 6.14 -22.49
CA SER A 81 -2.60 6.89 -23.46
C SER A 81 -1.95 8.08 -22.77
N THR A 82 -0.81 8.52 -23.27
CA THR A 82 -0.11 9.72 -22.80
C THR A 82 -0.08 10.80 -23.88
N THR A 83 -0.26 12.04 -23.45
CA THR A 83 -0.19 13.22 -24.32
C THR A 83 1.14 13.96 -24.17
N VAL A 84 1.46 14.79 -25.16
CA VAL A 84 2.65 15.66 -25.13
C VAL A 84 2.62 16.57 -23.90
N ASP A 85 1.47 17.15 -23.59
CA ASP A 85 1.33 18.09 -22.47
C ASP A 85 1.53 17.39 -21.12
N GLU A 86 0.97 16.20 -20.93
CA GLU A 86 1.18 15.41 -19.71
C GLU A 86 2.65 15.05 -19.53
N VAL A 87 3.30 14.53 -20.57
CA VAL A 87 4.72 14.17 -20.51
C VAL A 87 5.59 15.39 -20.23
N ALA A 88 5.30 16.54 -20.86
CA ALA A 88 6.02 17.78 -20.61
C ALA A 88 5.88 18.25 -19.15
N ARG A 89 4.65 18.24 -18.61
CA ARG A 89 4.41 18.60 -17.21
C ARG A 89 5.08 17.65 -16.23
N GLY A 90 4.92 16.34 -16.43
CA GLY A 90 5.53 15.32 -15.56
C GLY A 90 7.06 15.42 -15.52
N LEU A 91 7.69 15.54 -16.69
CA LEU A 91 9.14 15.73 -16.78
C LEU A 91 9.60 17.05 -16.15
N HIS A 92 8.81 18.12 -16.26
CA HIS A 92 9.11 19.40 -15.62
C HIS A 92 9.10 19.27 -14.09
N ILE A 93 8.05 18.68 -13.52
CA ILE A 93 7.91 18.45 -12.08
C ILE A 93 9.05 17.58 -11.54
N LEU A 94 9.35 16.47 -12.20
CA LEU A 94 10.45 15.59 -11.83
C LEU A 94 11.81 16.32 -11.94
N ARG A 95 11.97 17.23 -12.91
CA ARG A 95 13.21 18.01 -13.07
C ARG A 95 13.41 18.99 -11.94
N GLU A 96 12.35 19.71 -11.56
CA GLU A 96 12.39 20.67 -10.45
C GLU A 96 12.69 19.97 -9.12
N ALA A 97 12.19 18.75 -8.94
CA ALA A 97 12.50 17.91 -7.78
C ALA A 97 13.89 17.27 -7.82
N GLY A 98 14.62 17.34 -8.95
CA GLY A 98 15.92 16.68 -9.12
C GLY A 98 15.83 15.16 -9.37
N GLU A 99 14.67 14.65 -9.75
CA GLU A 99 14.36 13.22 -9.88
C GLU A 99 14.47 12.70 -11.33
N VAL A 100 14.78 13.54 -12.32
CA VAL A 100 14.86 13.09 -13.74
C VAL A 100 15.92 12.00 -13.95
N SER A 101 17.02 12.02 -13.18
CA SER A 101 18.06 11.00 -13.25
C SER A 101 17.55 9.61 -12.84
N ALA A 102 16.53 9.54 -11.98
CA ALA A 102 15.86 8.28 -11.59
C ALA A 102 15.32 7.55 -12.82
N LEU A 103 14.70 8.29 -13.75
CA LEU A 103 14.06 7.74 -14.95
C LEU A 103 15.05 6.95 -15.83
N GLY A 104 16.33 7.31 -15.84
CA GLY A 104 17.36 6.61 -16.60
C GLY A 104 17.78 5.25 -16.03
N LYS A 105 17.36 4.96 -14.80
CA LYS A 105 17.64 3.70 -14.08
C LYS A 105 16.41 2.78 -14.00
N MET A 106 15.29 3.25 -14.54
CA MET A 106 14.00 2.57 -14.50
C MET A 106 13.72 1.93 -15.85
N ASN A 107 12.86 0.91 -15.86
CA ASN A 107 12.36 0.42 -17.14
C ASN A 107 11.39 1.44 -17.77
N ALA A 108 11.14 1.32 -19.08
CA ALA A 108 10.32 2.30 -19.79
C ALA A 108 8.90 2.43 -19.23
N GLY A 109 8.30 1.33 -18.78
CA GLY A 109 6.97 1.32 -18.19
C GLY A 109 6.91 2.12 -16.89
N GLU A 110 7.83 1.85 -15.97
CA GLU A 110 7.97 2.57 -14.71
C GLU A 110 8.24 4.06 -14.89
N ALA A 111 9.16 4.41 -15.79
CA ALA A 111 9.46 5.80 -16.10
C ALA A 111 8.22 6.53 -16.65
N CYS A 112 7.47 5.87 -17.54
CA CYS A 112 6.21 6.40 -18.07
C CYS A 112 5.14 6.59 -16.99
N LEU A 113 4.96 5.61 -16.10
CA LEU A 113 4.03 5.75 -14.97
C LEU A 113 4.44 6.90 -14.03
N SER A 114 5.73 7.05 -13.75
CA SER A 114 6.26 8.13 -12.92
C SER A 114 5.98 9.52 -13.52
N ILE A 115 6.26 9.69 -14.82
CA ILE A 115 5.99 10.94 -15.55
C ILE A 115 4.49 11.29 -15.48
N VAL A 116 3.63 10.32 -15.81
CA VAL A 116 2.18 10.55 -15.90
C VAL A 116 1.56 10.77 -14.51
N ALA A 117 1.98 10.00 -13.50
CA ALA A 117 1.57 10.20 -12.12
C ALA A 117 1.97 11.61 -11.63
N SER A 118 3.21 12.02 -11.88
CA SER A 118 3.67 13.37 -11.53
C SER A 118 2.86 14.47 -12.18
N ALA A 119 2.54 14.32 -13.47
CA ALA A 119 1.71 15.28 -14.18
C ALA A 119 0.28 15.36 -13.63
N SER A 120 -0.23 14.26 -13.06
CA SER A 120 -1.58 14.17 -12.51
C SER A 120 -1.69 14.66 -11.07
N THR A 121 -0.64 14.50 -10.27
CA THR A 121 -0.62 14.90 -8.85
C THR A 121 -0.01 16.27 -8.62
N GLU A 122 0.60 16.85 -9.66
CA GLU A 122 1.40 18.08 -9.58
C GLU A 122 2.55 17.98 -8.55
N ARG A 123 3.05 16.75 -8.33
CA ARG A 123 4.14 16.43 -7.40
C ARG A 123 5.10 15.41 -8.02
N PRO A 124 6.41 15.40 -7.70
CA PRO A 124 7.27 14.28 -8.10
C PRO A 124 6.77 12.95 -7.49
N VAL A 125 6.50 11.99 -8.38
CA VAL A 125 6.05 10.63 -8.07
C VAL A 125 7.00 9.70 -8.81
N ILE A 126 7.59 8.76 -8.07
CA ILE A 126 8.37 7.66 -8.64
C ILE A 126 7.53 6.40 -8.52
N SER A 127 7.26 5.76 -9.66
CA SER A 127 6.49 4.53 -9.75
C SER A 127 7.41 3.36 -10.07
N LEU A 128 7.49 2.37 -9.18
CA LEU A 128 8.31 1.17 -9.38
C LEU A 128 7.45 -0.09 -9.41
N GLN A 129 7.86 -1.06 -10.22
CA GLN A 129 7.32 -2.41 -10.18
C GLN A 129 7.75 -3.13 -8.92
N ARG A 130 6.79 -3.83 -8.30
CA ARG A 130 7.02 -4.74 -7.19
C ARG A 130 7.43 -6.13 -7.71
N SER A 131 8.62 -6.23 -8.29
CA SER A 131 9.17 -7.49 -8.81
C SER A 131 10.45 -7.90 -8.07
N ILE A 132 10.73 -9.20 -8.05
CA ILE A 132 12.04 -9.73 -7.64
C ILE A 132 12.97 -9.64 -8.85
N GLU A 133 14.06 -8.91 -8.70
CA GLU A 133 15.12 -8.85 -9.70
C GLU A 133 16.15 -9.93 -9.38
N THR A 134 16.44 -10.81 -10.35
CA THR A 134 17.34 -11.95 -10.14
C THR A 134 18.81 -11.61 -10.42
N ASP A 135 19.07 -10.50 -11.09
CA ASP A 135 20.40 -10.05 -11.54
C ASP A 135 21.16 -9.23 -10.48
N ILE A 136 20.48 -8.75 -9.45
CA ILE A 136 21.06 -7.99 -8.31
C ILE A 136 21.72 -8.87 -7.24
N GLY A 137 21.98 -10.15 -7.55
CA GLY A 137 22.77 -11.05 -6.69
C GLY A 137 22.03 -11.60 -5.47
N ILE A 138 20.69 -11.52 -5.42
CA ILE A 138 19.91 -12.19 -4.39
C ILE A 138 20.02 -13.71 -4.59
N HIS A 139 20.48 -14.40 -3.56
CA HIS A 139 20.68 -15.85 -3.62
C HIS A 139 19.35 -16.57 -3.90
N GLU A 140 19.34 -17.49 -4.87
CA GLU A 140 18.15 -18.24 -5.30
C GLU A 140 17.46 -18.98 -4.14
N GLY A 141 18.25 -19.46 -3.17
CA GLY A 141 17.73 -20.06 -1.94
C GLY A 141 16.84 -19.11 -1.12
N ILE A 142 17.12 -17.80 -1.09
CA ILE A 142 16.27 -16.81 -0.42
C ILE A 142 14.99 -16.59 -1.24
N ILE A 143 15.11 -16.44 -2.55
CA ILE A 143 13.95 -16.28 -3.45
C ILE A 143 12.95 -17.44 -3.25
N ARG A 144 13.45 -18.68 -3.18
CA ARG A 144 12.63 -19.88 -3.00
C ARG A 144 12.08 -20.04 -1.58
N SER A 145 12.87 -19.74 -0.55
CA SER A 145 12.49 -20.00 0.86
C SER A 145 11.73 -18.84 1.50
N ASN A 146 11.96 -17.60 1.04
CA ASN A 146 11.36 -16.40 1.57
C ASN A 146 11.20 -15.31 0.47
N PRO A 147 10.27 -15.48 -0.48
CA PRO A 147 10.09 -14.56 -1.60
C PRO A 147 9.79 -13.12 -1.14
N ARG A 148 9.07 -12.93 -0.04
CA ARG A 148 8.82 -11.58 0.53
C ARG A 148 10.11 -10.88 0.96
N GLN A 149 11.04 -11.61 1.56
CA GLN A 149 12.34 -11.05 1.91
C GLN A 149 13.16 -10.72 0.65
N ALA A 150 13.10 -11.56 -0.39
CA ALA A 150 13.74 -11.27 -1.66
C ALA A 150 13.15 -10.02 -2.34
N GLU A 151 11.84 -9.83 -2.32
CA GLU A 151 11.17 -8.60 -2.80
C GLU A 151 11.70 -7.36 -2.07
N THR A 152 11.83 -7.41 -0.76
CA THR A 152 12.33 -6.26 0.03
C THR A 152 13.79 -5.97 -0.20
N MET A 153 14.61 -7.01 -0.31
CA MET A 153 16.01 -6.81 -0.67
C MET A 153 16.09 -6.17 -2.06
N THR A 154 15.30 -6.66 -3.02
CA THR A 154 15.21 -6.08 -4.36
C THR A 154 14.86 -4.61 -4.30
N LEU A 155 13.75 -4.27 -3.63
CA LEU A 155 13.29 -2.90 -3.51
C LEU A 155 14.34 -2.00 -2.84
N ALA A 156 14.98 -2.46 -1.76
CA ALA A 156 16.03 -1.69 -1.11
C ALA A 156 17.20 -1.38 -2.07
N TYR A 157 17.66 -2.37 -2.84
CA TYR A 157 18.70 -2.17 -3.85
C TYR A 157 18.27 -1.19 -4.95
N ARG A 158 17.03 -1.31 -5.43
CA ARG A 158 16.49 -0.39 -6.44
C ARG A 158 16.38 1.04 -5.93
N LEU A 159 15.95 1.23 -4.68
CA LEU A 159 15.90 2.55 -4.05
C LEU A 159 17.30 3.12 -3.84
N ASP A 160 18.31 2.30 -3.53
CA ASP A 160 19.71 2.72 -3.42
C ASP A 160 20.32 3.10 -4.76
N ASP A 161 19.91 2.45 -5.85
CA ASP A 161 20.35 2.84 -7.19
C ASP A 161 19.64 4.11 -7.65
N ILE A 162 18.30 4.14 -7.59
CA ILE A 162 17.50 5.26 -8.08
C ILE A 162 17.69 6.52 -7.22
N LYS A 163 17.89 6.35 -5.92
CA LYS A 163 18.05 7.41 -4.90
C LYS A 163 16.92 8.45 -4.89
N PRO A 164 15.64 8.04 -4.86
CA PRO A 164 14.55 9.00 -4.85
C PRO A 164 14.52 9.78 -3.51
N SER A 165 14.11 11.04 -3.55
CA SER A 165 14.02 11.92 -2.38
C SER A 165 12.72 11.71 -1.59
N ILE A 166 12.54 10.47 -1.11
CA ILE A 166 11.35 10.02 -0.34
C ILE A 166 11.42 10.35 1.16
N TYR A 167 12.51 10.97 1.62
CA TYR A 167 12.72 11.34 3.02
C TYR A 167 13.13 12.80 3.16
N SER A 168 12.48 13.52 4.08
CA SER A 168 12.97 14.81 4.57
C SER A 168 14.15 14.57 5.52
N ARG A 169 15.17 15.43 5.48
CA ARG A 169 16.29 15.39 6.45
C ARG A 169 15.87 15.77 7.88
N ALA A 170 14.64 16.25 8.09
CA ALA A 170 14.23 16.89 9.33
C ALA A 170 13.68 15.93 10.40
N ASN A 171 13.10 14.78 10.03
CA ASN A 171 12.20 14.04 10.92
C ASN A 171 12.48 12.54 11.12
N ALA A 172 13.70 12.08 10.83
CA ALA A 172 14.11 10.81 11.41
C ALA A 172 14.30 11.03 12.93
N ASP A 173 13.32 10.64 13.75
CA ASP A 173 13.42 10.54 15.23
C ASP A 173 14.35 9.39 15.66
N PHE A 174 15.45 9.29 14.93
CA PHE A 174 16.51 8.33 15.11
C PHE A 174 17.76 9.17 15.19
N SER A 175 18.13 9.56 16.42
CA SER A 175 19.38 10.27 16.71
C SER A 175 20.59 9.65 15.99
N LYS A 176 20.58 8.33 15.80
CA LYS A 176 21.57 7.60 14.99
C LYS A 176 21.51 7.84 13.48
N ILE A 177 20.31 7.94 12.88
CA ILE A 177 20.20 8.25 11.45
C ILE A 177 20.66 9.68 11.21
N GLN A 178 20.35 10.62 12.11
CA GLN A 178 20.87 11.99 12.02
C GLN A 178 22.40 12.03 12.14
N GLU A 179 22.99 11.25 13.05
CA GLU A 179 24.44 11.10 13.17
C GLU A 179 25.06 10.52 11.88
N TRP A 180 24.44 9.49 11.28
CA TRP A 180 24.88 8.93 10.00
C TRP A 180 24.65 9.88 8.84
N GLN A 181 23.59 10.67 8.80
CA GLN A 181 23.41 11.69 7.76
C GLN A 181 24.57 12.70 7.72
N ILE A 182 25.26 12.91 8.85
CA ILE A 182 26.45 13.76 8.94
C ILE A 182 27.73 12.96 8.61
N SER A 183 27.88 11.76 9.17
CA SER A 183 29.13 10.98 9.11
C SER A 183 29.25 10.05 7.90
N ASP A 184 28.14 9.47 7.46
CA ASP A 184 28.01 8.53 6.33
C ASP A 184 26.61 8.64 5.68
N PRO A 185 26.39 9.67 4.83
CA PRO A 185 25.07 9.93 4.26
C PRO A 185 24.59 8.82 3.32
N GLU A 186 25.50 8.05 2.72
CA GLU A 186 25.12 6.92 1.87
C GLU A 186 24.56 5.77 2.71
N MET A 187 25.22 5.42 3.82
CA MET A 187 24.70 4.43 4.75
C MET A 187 23.38 4.87 5.37
N ALA A 188 23.25 6.15 5.74
CA ALA A 188 22.00 6.69 6.27
C ALA A 188 20.84 6.51 5.29
N MET A 189 21.05 6.85 4.02
CA MET A 189 20.05 6.67 2.97
C MET A 189 19.73 5.20 2.71
N SER A 190 20.73 4.31 2.69
CA SER A 190 20.49 2.87 2.50
C SER A 190 19.64 2.28 3.64
N ILE A 191 19.90 2.69 4.88
CA ILE A 191 19.09 2.25 6.04
C ILE A 191 17.66 2.77 5.94
N LEU A 192 17.49 4.04 5.54
CA LEU A 192 16.17 4.60 5.29
C LEU A 192 15.45 3.84 4.18
N ASN A 193 16.09 3.60 3.03
CA ASN A 193 15.54 2.84 1.92
C ASN A 193 15.16 1.40 2.33
N GLN A 194 15.97 0.73 3.15
CA GLN A 194 15.61 -0.56 3.75
C GLN A 194 14.38 -0.45 4.64
N GLY A 195 14.26 0.61 5.44
CA GLY A 195 13.06 0.89 6.23
C GLY A 195 11.81 1.06 5.36
N THR A 196 11.88 1.83 4.27
CA THR A 196 10.80 1.92 3.26
C THR A 196 10.46 0.54 2.70
N ALA A 197 11.47 -0.22 2.31
CA ALA A 197 11.29 -1.56 1.73
C ALA A 197 10.74 -2.60 2.72
N GLN A 198 10.88 -2.37 4.03
CA GLN A 198 10.25 -3.19 5.08
C GLN A 198 8.78 -2.78 5.30
N ILE A 199 8.48 -1.48 5.32
CA ILE A 199 7.10 -0.99 5.44
C ILE A 199 6.25 -1.52 4.28
N ALA A 200 6.83 -1.47 3.07
CA ALA A 200 6.30 -2.08 1.86
C ALA A 200 5.79 -3.53 2.02
N GLN A 201 6.53 -4.39 2.75
CA GLN A 201 6.14 -5.80 2.95
C GLN A 201 4.81 -5.97 3.68
N THR A 202 4.39 -4.96 4.44
CA THR A 202 3.17 -5.02 5.23
C THR A 202 1.92 -4.71 4.42
N GLN A 203 2.09 -4.38 3.13
CA GLN A 203 1.02 -4.10 2.18
C GLN A 203 0.87 -5.27 1.20
N GLU A 204 -0.37 -5.61 0.87
CA GLU A 204 -0.67 -6.90 0.25
C GLU A 204 -0.38 -6.96 -1.24
N ARG A 205 -0.46 -5.82 -1.94
CA ARG A 205 -0.35 -5.76 -3.41
C ARG A 205 0.42 -4.51 -3.84
N SER A 206 -0.24 -3.55 -4.49
CA SER A 206 0.29 -2.21 -4.71
C SER A 206 0.20 -1.38 -3.43
N TYR A 207 1.03 -0.35 -3.32
CA TYR A 207 1.00 0.56 -2.18
C TYR A 207 1.74 1.87 -2.49
N THR A 208 1.46 2.86 -1.65
CA THR A 208 2.11 4.17 -1.71
C THR A 208 2.90 4.43 -0.43
N VAL A 209 4.13 4.93 -0.60
CA VAL A 209 4.93 5.48 0.49
C VAL A 209 4.98 6.98 0.29
N TYR A 210 4.24 7.66 1.15
CA TYR A 210 4.14 9.10 1.17
C TYR A 210 4.55 9.63 2.54
N ASN A 211 5.48 10.58 2.52
CA ASN A 211 5.87 11.38 3.67
C ASN A 211 5.58 12.84 3.33
N ALA A 212 4.79 13.51 4.17
CA ALA A 212 4.34 14.89 3.92
C ALA A 212 5.48 15.90 3.82
N GLU A 213 6.65 15.57 4.33
CA GLU A 213 7.84 16.40 4.25
C GLU A 213 8.82 15.95 3.17
N ALA A 214 8.60 14.77 2.58
CA ALA A 214 9.38 14.34 1.44
C ALA A 214 8.97 15.15 0.22
N THR A 215 9.93 15.43 -0.65
CA THR A 215 9.63 16.06 -1.93
C THR A 215 8.90 15.06 -2.81
N THR A 216 9.31 13.78 -2.77
CA THR A 216 8.92 12.74 -3.73
C THR A 216 8.03 11.67 -3.09
N CYS A 217 6.93 11.34 -3.76
CA CYS A 217 6.08 10.20 -3.42
C CYS A 217 6.55 8.94 -4.14
N LEU A 218 6.48 7.78 -3.48
CA LEU A 218 6.79 6.49 -4.09
C LEU A 218 5.51 5.67 -4.25
N VAL A 219 5.21 5.27 -5.49
CA VAL A 219 4.12 4.35 -5.82
C VAL A 219 4.72 3.02 -6.24
N MET A 220 4.25 1.95 -5.62
CA MET A 220 4.74 0.60 -5.86
C MET A 220 3.60 -0.18 -6.48
N VAL A 221 3.85 -0.69 -7.69
CA VAL A 221 2.81 -1.24 -8.55
C VAL A 221 3.04 -2.72 -8.74
N GLU A 222 2.04 -3.52 -8.43
CA GLU A 222 2.08 -4.96 -8.68
C GLU A 222 2.15 -5.22 -10.19
N PRO A 223 3.15 -6.00 -10.67
CA PRO A 223 3.27 -6.32 -12.09
C PRO A 223 2.18 -7.26 -12.61
N SER A 224 1.65 -8.16 -11.77
CA SER A 224 0.57 -9.07 -12.18
C SER A 224 -0.75 -8.33 -12.40
N PRO A 225 -1.66 -8.83 -13.26
CA PRO A 225 -3.00 -8.26 -13.38
C PRO A 225 -3.82 -8.48 -12.09
N VAL A 226 -4.61 -7.46 -11.69
CA VAL A 226 -5.44 -7.47 -10.48
C VAL A 226 -6.31 -8.71 -10.37
N ILE A 227 -6.97 -9.06 -11.47
CA ILE A 227 -7.92 -10.17 -11.50
C ILE A 227 -7.21 -11.53 -11.40
N ASP A 228 -6.01 -11.66 -11.97
CA ASP A 228 -5.30 -12.93 -12.01
C ASP A 228 -4.81 -13.32 -10.62
N GLU A 229 -4.21 -12.38 -9.88
CA GLU A 229 -3.80 -12.64 -8.49
C GLU A 229 -5.00 -12.89 -7.59
N PHE A 230 -6.09 -12.12 -7.74
CA PHE A 230 -7.31 -12.38 -6.99
C PHE A 230 -7.77 -13.82 -7.20
N LEU A 231 -7.83 -14.29 -8.45
CA LEU A 231 -8.29 -15.65 -8.75
C LEU A 231 -7.31 -16.74 -8.31
N GLN A 232 -6.01 -16.44 -8.28
CA GLN A 232 -5.00 -17.36 -7.76
C GLN A 232 -5.13 -17.55 -6.24
N LEU A 233 -5.47 -16.49 -5.51
CA LEU A 233 -5.57 -16.51 -4.03
C LEU A 233 -6.98 -16.80 -3.53
N ALA A 234 -8.01 -16.59 -4.36
CA ALA A 234 -9.40 -16.76 -3.99
C ALA A 234 -9.78 -18.23 -3.78
N THR A 235 -10.57 -18.49 -2.73
CA THR A 235 -11.32 -19.74 -2.66
C THR A 235 -12.34 -19.80 -3.80
N PRO A 236 -12.81 -20.99 -4.22
CA PRO A 236 -13.83 -21.10 -5.26
C PRO A 236 -15.09 -20.26 -4.98
N ALA A 237 -15.51 -20.15 -3.71
CA ALA A 237 -16.63 -19.33 -3.30
C ALA A 237 -16.37 -17.83 -3.48
N LEU A 238 -15.17 -17.33 -3.17
CA LEU A 238 -14.80 -15.93 -3.42
C LEU A 238 -14.74 -15.62 -4.92
N ALA A 239 -14.13 -16.53 -5.70
CA ALA A 239 -14.05 -16.38 -7.14
C ALA A 239 -15.46 -16.27 -7.75
N GLN A 240 -16.42 -17.11 -7.32
CA GLN A 240 -17.80 -17.08 -7.80
C GLN A 240 -18.53 -15.75 -7.53
N GLY A 241 -18.06 -14.93 -6.59
CA GLY A 241 -18.61 -13.61 -6.31
C GLY A 241 -18.54 -12.65 -7.49
N LEU A 242 -17.62 -12.84 -8.43
CA LEU A 242 -17.53 -12.01 -9.63
C LEU A 242 -18.20 -12.72 -10.82
N SER A 243 -19.21 -12.06 -11.39
CA SER A 243 -19.82 -12.41 -12.67
C SER A 243 -18.82 -12.23 -13.81
N GLU A 244 -19.11 -12.85 -14.96
CA GLU A 244 -18.30 -12.73 -16.16
C GLU A 244 -18.16 -11.27 -16.65
N THR A 245 -19.21 -10.46 -16.50
CA THR A 245 -19.16 -9.03 -16.88
C THR A 245 -18.25 -8.24 -15.95
N GLU A 246 -18.31 -8.49 -14.64
CA GLU A 246 -17.44 -7.84 -13.65
C GLU A 246 -15.98 -8.27 -13.84
N ARG A 247 -15.72 -9.55 -14.13
CA ARG A 247 -14.38 -10.06 -14.45
C ARG A 247 -13.79 -9.36 -15.66
N ARG A 248 -14.56 -9.25 -16.76
CA ARG A 248 -14.11 -8.55 -17.96
C ARG A 248 -13.79 -7.08 -17.69
N TRP A 249 -14.61 -6.41 -16.88
CA TRP A 249 -14.34 -5.04 -16.46
C TRP A 249 -13.02 -4.96 -15.68
N LEU A 250 -12.80 -5.86 -14.71
CA LEU A 250 -11.58 -5.89 -13.90
C LEU A 250 -10.34 -6.25 -14.72
N THR A 251 -10.44 -7.15 -15.70
CA THR A 251 -9.36 -7.44 -16.64
C THR A 251 -8.98 -6.19 -17.44
N GLN A 252 -9.96 -5.37 -17.83
CA GLN A 252 -9.72 -4.22 -18.69
C GLN A 252 -9.28 -2.97 -17.93
N TYR A 253 -9.77 -2.77 -16.70
CA TYR A 253 -9.65 -1.51 -15.97
C TYR A 253 -9.15 -1.66 -14.53
N GLY A 254 -9.00 -2.89 -14.03
CA GLY A 254 -8.58 -3.16 -12.65
C GLY A 254 -7.19 -2.61 -12.35
N ASP A 255 -6.21 -2.89 -13.21
CA ASP A 255 -4.84 -2.40 -13.06
C ASP A 255 -4.75 -0.87 -13.10
N ALA A 256 -5.51 -0.23 -14.00
CA ALA A 256 -5.62 1.23 -14.04
C ALA A 256 -6.24 1.79 -12.75
N THR A 257 -7.33 1.17 -12.29
CA THR A 257 -8.02 1.62 -11.06
C THR A 257 -7.11 1.48 -9.84
N GLU A 258 -6.38 0.36 -9.73
CA GLU A 258 -5.40 0.14 -8.67
C GLU A 258 -4.27 1.17 -8.74
N PHE A 259 -3.67 1.37 -9.91
CA PHE A 259 -2.59 2.35 -10.09
C PHE A 259 -3.04 3.76 -9.69
N TRP A 260 -4.21 4.20 -10.18
CA TRP A 260 -4.71 5.53 -9.85
C TRP A 260 -5.17 5.66 -8.40
N HIS A 261 -5.65 4.59 -7.76
CA HIS A 261 -5.85 4.56 -6.31
C HIS A 261 -4.55 4.88 -5.58
N GLU A 262 -3.43 4.24 -5.96
CA GLU A 262 -2.14 4.49 -5.32
C GLU A 262 -1.62 5.91 -5.60
N VAL A 263 -1.68 6.35 -6.85
CA VAL A 263 -1.29 7.72 -7.21
C VAL A 263 -2.10 8.77 -6.44
N SER A 264 -3.37 8.50 -6.16
CA SER A 264 -4.21 9.39 -5.36
C SER A 264 -3.70 9.59 -3.92
N HIS A 265 -3.01 8.60 -3.32
CA HIS A 265 -2.36 8.77 -2.01
C HIS A 265 -1.21 9.78 -2.03
N CYS A 266 -0.67 10.13 -3.21
CA CYS A 266 0.41 11.12 -3.36
C CYS A 266 -0.08 12.57 -3.41
N VAL A 267 -1.40 12.78 -3.60
CA VAL A 267 -1.98 14.12 -3.58
C VAL A 267 -2.08 14.58 -2.14
N ASP A 268 -1.74 15.85 -1.87
CA ASP A 268 -1.98 16.46 -0.56
C ASP A 268 -3.49 16.58 -0.33
N VAL A 269 -4.14 15.49 0.09
CA VAL A 269 -5.47 15.56 0.68
C VAL A 269 -5.26 16.27 2.01
N PRO A 270 -5.64 17.55 2.17
CA PRO A 270 -5.05 18.48 3.13
C PRO A 270 -4.97 17.89 4.52
N ARG A 271 -3.90 17.15 4.87
CA ARG A 271 -3.66 16.54 6.18
C ARG A 271 -3.41 17.72 7.09
N ALA A 272 -4.48 18.22 7.70
CA ALA A 272 -4.45 19.34 8.63
C ALA A 272 -3.26 19.14 9.57
N GLN A 273 -2.23 19.97 9.33
CA GLN A 273 -0.98 19.96 10.02
C GLN A 273 -1.23 20.48 11.43
N GLY A 274 -1.41 19.57 12.39
CA GLY A 274 -1.54 19.90 13.80
C GLY A 274 -2.66 20.89 14.16
N PRO A 275 -2.81 21.20 15.46
CA PRO A 275 -3.78 22.18 15.96
C PRO A 275 -3.42 23.65 15.65
N ASP A 276 -2.23 23.93 15.09
CA ASP A 276 -1.71 25.30 14.93
C ASP A 276 -1.77 25.85 13.50
N SER A 277 -2.30 25.10 12.54
CA SER A 277 -2.45 25.61 11.17
C SER A 277 -3.78 26.37 11.02
N PRO A 278 -3.78 27.63 10.56
CA PRO A 278 -5.01 28.38 10.35
C PRO A 278 -5.85 27.68 9.27
N GLU A 279 -7.10 27.38 9.61
CA GLU A 279 -8.10 26.83 8.69
C GLU A 279 -8.19 27.71 7.44
N SER A 280 -7.64 27.23 6.31
CA SER A 280 -7.98 27.80 5.02
C SER A 280 -9.40 27.36 4.68
N THR A 281 -10.35 28.24 4.93
CA THR A 281 -11.79 28.04 4.66
C THR A 281 -12.14 28.16 3.17
N ASP A 282 -11.15 28.15 2.29
CA ASP A 282 -11.29 28.47 0.86
C ASP A 282 -10.97 27.30 -0.09
N SER A 283 -11.12 26.04 0.35
CA SER A 283 -11.15 24.92 -0.61
C SER A 283 -12.53 24.84 -1.27
N SER A 284 -12.75 25.68 -2.27
CA SER A 284 -13.91 25.62 -3.18
C SER A 284 -13.81 24.43 -4.15
N ASP A 285 -13.16 23.33 -3.74
CA ASP A 285 -13.11 22.09 -4.49
C ASP A 285 -14.32 21.21 -4.11
N PRO A 286 -15.37 21.14 -4.96
CA PRO A 286 -16.54 20.31 -4.71
C PRO A 286 -16.21 18.82 -4.57
N GLN A 287 -15.01 18.36 -4.98
CA GLN A 287 -14.59 16.95 -4.86
C GLN A 287 -14.22 16.56 -3.41
N LEU A 288 -13.73 17.49 -2.59
CA LEU A 288 -13.41 17.25 -1.17
C LEU A 288 -14.64 17.36 -0.26
N ALA A 289 -15.60 18.20 -0.64
CA ALA A 289 -16.86 18.39 0.10
C ALA A 289 -17.73 17.11 0.18
N THR A 290 -17.51 16.15 -0.71
CA THR A 290 -18.29 14.90 -0.76
C THR A 290 -17.93 13.85 0.29
N CYS A 291 -16.88 14.04 1.09
CA CYS A 291 -16.48 13.10 2.15
C CYS A 291 -16.59 13.74 3.54
N GLY A 292 -17.74 14.33 3.86
CA GLY A 292 -17.98 15.01 5.14
C GLY A 292 -17.60 14.19 6.37
N ALA A 293 -17.68 12.85 6.33
CA ALA A 293 -17.22 11.99 7.41
C ALA A 293 -15.69 11.88 7.53
N ALA A 294 -14.94 11.88 6.42
CA ALA A 294 -13.48 11.89 6.45
C ALA A 294 -12.96 13.17 7.13
N GLN A 295 -13.52 14.31 6.72
CA GLN A 295 -13.16 15.62 7.25
C GLN A 295 -13.59 15.78 8.71
N SER A 296 -14.81 15.33 9.07
CA SER A 296 -15.30 15.37 10.45
C SER A 296 -14.52 14.46 11.40
N ASN A 297 -14.19 13.23 10.97
CA ASN A 297 -13.41 12.29 11.76
C ASN A 297 -11.96 12.76 11.97
N LYS A 298 -11.40 13.43 10.96
CA LYS A 298 -10.08 14.04 11.02
C LYS A 298 -10.01 15.24 11.97
N THR A 299 -10.97 16.16 11.90
CA THR A 299 -11.04 17.30 12.84
C THR A 299 -11.07 16.82 14.28
N LEU A 300 -11.86 15.78 14.58
CA LEU A 300 -11.91 15.19 15.90
C LEU A 300 -10.64 14.42 16.27
N PHE A 301 -10.02 13.68 15.36
CA PHE A 301 -8.72 13.03 15.59
C PHE A 301 -7.67 14.07 16.01
N ASN A 302 -7.61 15.20 15.31
CA ASN A 302 -6.70 16.29 15.64
C ASN A 302 -7.04 16.95 16.99
N GLN A 303 -8.33 17.15 17.30
CA GLN A 303 -8.76 17.66 18.62
C GLN A 303 -8.44 16.71 19.77
N LEU A 304 -8.59 15.40 19.57
CA LEU A 304 -8.29 14.39 20.59
C LEU A 304 -6.78 14.20 20.75
N ALA A 305 -6.02 14.17 19.66
CA ALA A 305 -4.56 14.08 19.68
C ALA A 305 -3.92 15.33 20.31
N GLY A 306 -4.42 16.53 19.99
CA GLY A 306 -3.97 17.79 20.58
C GLY A 306 -4.23 17.90 22.10
N ASN A 307 -5.23 17.18 22.61
CA ASN A 307 -5.54 17.12 24.05
C ASN A 307 -4.76 16.02 24.79
N GLN A 308 -3.88 15.25 24.13
CA GLN A 308 -3.36 13.99 24.68
C GLN A 308 -1.86 13.76 24.43
N LEU A 309 -1.03 14.76 24.72
CA LEU A 309 0.44 14.73 24.70
C LEU A 309 1.09 13.79 25.76
N VAL A 310 0.41 12.72 26.19
CA VAL A 310 0.90 11.77 27.20
C VAL A 310 0.93 10.31 26.72
N ILE A 311 0.37 9.98 25.54
CA ILE A 311 0.28 8.56 25.09
C ILE A 311 1.49 8.08 24.26
N GLU A 312 2.31 8.97 23.70
CA GLU A 312 3.48 8.56 22.88
C GLU A 312 4.54 7.77 23.66
N GLY A 313 4.61 7.94 24.99
CA GLY A 313 5.47 7.14 25.86
C GLY A 313 5.02 5.67 26.04
N ALA A 314 3.75 5.34 25.77
CA ALA A 314 3.23 3.98 25.87
C ALA A 314 3.33 3.18 24.55
N LEU A 315 3.41 3.88 23.41
CA LEU A 315 3.50 3.26 22.08
C LEU A 315 4.94 2.99 21.62
N THR A 316 5.93 3.67 22.21
CA THR A 316 7.37 3.55 21.89
C THR A 316 8.14 2.69 22.89
N GLY A 317 7.46 2.05 23.85
CA GLY A 317 8.05 1.19 24.86
C GLY A 317 8.95 0.11 24.25
N SER A 318 10.25 0.36 24.30
CA SER A 318 11.31 -0.54 23.87
C SER A 318 11.22 -1.84 24.66
N VAL A 319 10.74 -2.90 24.01
CA VAL A 319 10.90 -4.27 24.53
C VAL A 319 12.39 -4.58 24.49
N PRO A 320 13.05 -4.88 25.64
CA PRO A 320 14.47 -5.24 25.63
C PRO A 320 14.66 -6.52 24.79
N ALA A 321 15.62 -6.48 23.86
CA ALA A 321 15.87 -7.50 22.84
C ALA A 321 16.28 -8.91 23.35
N ASN A 322 16.28 -9.14 24.66
CA ASN A 322 16.78 -10.37 25.29
C ASN A 322 15.76 -11.03 26.24
N ALA A 323 14.46 -10.97 25.96
CA ALA A 323 13.51 -11.85 26.63
C ALA A 323 13.58 -13.24 25.98
N GLU A 324 14.42 -14.13 26.53
CA GLU A 324 14.40 -15.55 26.19
C GLU A 324 12.99 -16.11 26.41
N VAL A 325 12.39 -16.60 25.32
CA VAL A 325 11.07 -17.22 25.33
C VAL A 325 11.19 -18.59 25.97
N GLN A 326 10.90 -18.68 27.26
CA GLN A 326 10.51 -19.95 27.87
C GLN A 326 9.14 -20.33 27.30
N GLN A 327 9.04 -21.52 26.69
CA GLN A 327 7.76 -22.12 26.29
C GLN A 327 6.90 -22.27 27.54
N GLN A 328 5.97 -21.33 27.75
CA GLN A 328 4.94 -21.44 28.77
C GLN A 328 3.74 -22.21 28.24
N ASP A 329 3.21 -23.06 29.13
CA ASP A 329 2.03 -23.89 28.97
C ASP A 329 0.79 -23.00 28.68
N PRO A 330 0.03 -23.24 27.58
CA PRO A 330 -1.10 -22.41 27.18
C PRO A 330 -2.25 -22.28 28.20
N ASP A 331 -2.25 -23.07 29.27
CA ASP A 331 -3.27 -23.02 30.33
C ASP A 331 -2.86 -22.18 31.57
N SER A 332 -1.64 -21.64 31.65
CA SER A 332 -1.21 -20.78 32.78
C SER A 332 -0.97 -19.31 32.36
N LEU A 333 -2.06 -18.59 32.15
CA LEU A 333 -2.05 -17.12 32.04
C LEU A 333 -1.90 -16.48 33.42
N GLU A 334 -0.68 -16.40 33.97
CA GLU A 334 -0.40 -15.36 34.95
C GLU A 334 -0.01 -14.05 34.23
N PRO A 335 -0.71 -12.94 34.49
CA PRO A 335 -0.48 -11.70 33.77
C PRO A 335 0.86 -11.07 34.17
N PHE A 336 1.66 -10.76 33.17
CA PHE A 336 2.74 -9.79 33.25
C PHE A 336 2.20 -8.51 33.92
N GLN A 337 2.86 -8.02 34.97
CA GLN A 337 2.48 -6.80 35.69
C GLN A 337 3.29 -5.60 35.17
N PRO A 338 2.79 -4.77 34.24
CA PRO A 338 3.35 -3.45 34.02
C PRO A 338 2.76 -2.46 35.03
N GLY A 339 3.63 -1.64 35.64
CA GLY A 339 3.30 -0.66 36.70
C GLY A 339 2.43 0.53 36.28
N TYR A 340 1.57 0.37 35.28
CA TYR A 340 0.53 1.32 34.93
C TYR A 340 -0.76 0.54 34.64
N GLN A 341 -1.72 0.63 35.56
CA GLN A 341 -3.09 0.15 35.34
C GLN A 341 -3.87 1.35 34.77
N PRO A 342 -4.20 1.36 33.47
CA PRO A 342 -4.94 2.46 32.87
C PRO A 342 -6.28 2.60 33.61
N THR A 343 -6.68 3.84 33.93
CA THR A 343 -8.01 4.04 34.50
C THR A 343 -9.08 3.66 33.47
N ALA A 344 -10.32 3.41 33.92
CA ALA A 344 -11.43 3.18 33.00
C ALA A 344 -11.62 4.35 31.99
N MET A 345 -11.30 5.57 32.41
CA MET A 345 -11.33 6.77 31.58
C MET A 345 -10.21 6.76 30.53
N ASP A 346 -8.99 6.36 30.90
CA ASP A 346 -7.86 6.25 29.96
C ASP A 346 -8.14 5.21 28.87
N ASN A 347 -8.77 4.08 29.26
CA ASN A 347 -9.20 3.04 28.33
C ASN A 347 -10.28 3.53 27.37
N GLU A 348 -11.25 4.32 27.84
CA GLU A 348 -12.31 4.89 26.98
C GLU A 348 -11.73 5.87 25.96
N ILE A 349 -10.83 6.77 26.37
CA ILE A 349 -10.22 7.75 25.47
C ILE A 349 -9.31 7.04 24.46
N PHE A 350 -8.47 6.11 24.92
CA PHE A 350 -7.63 5.30 24.03
C PHE A 350 -8.46 4.57 22.97
N ASN A 351 -9.57 3.96 23.37
CA ASN A 351 -10.49 3.27 22.47
C ASN A 351 -11.17 4.22 21.47
N LYS A 352 -11.55 5.42 21.89
CA LYS A 352 -12.08 6.46 20.99
C LYS A 352 -11.05 6.90 19.96
N VAL A 353 -9.81 7.18 20.38
CA VAL A 353 -8.72 7.60 19.48
C VAL A 353 -8.40 6.51 18.47
N LYS A 354 -8.31 5.25 18.92
CA LYS A 354 -8.08 4.09 18.07
C LYS A 354 -9.16 3.95 16.98
N ASP A 355 -10.44 3.93 17.36
CA ASP A 355 -11.51 3.78 16.37
C ASP A 355 -11.60 4.99 15.43
N SER A 356 -11.36 6.20 15.94
CA SER A 356 -11.33 7.42 15.13
C SER A 356 -10.25 7.36 14.06
N ARG A 357 -9.07 6.82 14.41
CA ARG A 357 -7.98 6.57 13.45
C ARG A 357 -8.42 5.57 12.38
N ILE A 358 -9.05 4.45 12.77
CA ILE A 358 -9.54 3.44 11.82
C ILE A 358 -10.56 4.06 10.85
N LEU A 359 -11.55 4.79 11.37
CA LEU A 359 -12.57 5.45 10.55
C LEU A 359 -11.96 6.47 9.58
N THR A 360 -10.93 7.19 10.04
CA THR A 360 -10.19 8.15 9.23
C THR A 360 -9.43 7.45 8.10
N GLU A 361 -8.64 6.40 8.41
CA GLU A 361 -7.91 5.60 7.42
C GLU A 361 -8.89 5.02 6.37
N LEU A 362 -10.01 4.44 6.81
CA LEU A 362 -11.07 3.93 5.93
C LEU A 362 -11.63 4.99 4.98
N SER A 363 -11.88 6.19 5.50
CA SER A 363 -12.44 7.27 4.70
C SER A 363 -11.43 7.78 3.65
N TYR A 364 -10.14 7.79 3.98
CA TYR A 364 -9.09 8.08 3.00
C TYR A 364 -9.02 7.01 1.91
N GLU A 365 -8.97 5.73 2.28
CA GLU A 365 -8.94 4.61 1.33
C GLU A 365 -10.12 4.64 0.34
N ALA A 366 -11.33 4.92 0.83
CA ALA A 366 -12.50 5.04 -0.04
C ALA A 366 -12.46 6.27 -0.95
N LEU A 367 -11.88 7.39 -0.48
CA LEU A 367 -11.65 8.56 -1.32
C LEU A 367 -10.64 8.23 -2.43
N MET A 368 -9.58 7.48 -2.13
CA MET A 368 -8.59 7.05 -3.12
C MET A 368 -9.21 6.08 -4.12
N ASP A 369 -10.03 5.13 -3.67
CA ASP A 369 -10.82 4.24 -4.55
C ASP A 369 -11.69 5.06 -5.51
N ARG A 370 -12.39 6.08 -5.00
CA ARG A 370 -13.25 6.95 -5.82
C ARG A 370 -12.45 7.75 -6.85
N GLN A 371 -11.34 8.37 -6.43
CA GLN A 371 -10.48 9.13 -7.35
C GLN A 371 -9.86 8.22 -8.42
N GLY A 372 -9.37 7.03 -8.03
CA GLY A 372 -8.85 6.04 -8.96
C GLY A 372 -9.87 5.62 -10.02
N LEU A 373 -11.12 5.41 -9.62
CA LEU A 373 -12.23 5.13 -10.52
C LEU A 373 -12.54 6.30 -11.46
N MET A 374 -12.58 7.53 -10.96
CA MET A 374 -12.86 8.72 -11.77
C MET A 374 -11.77 8.95 -12.82
N ILE A 375 -10.50 8.88 -12.43
CA ILE A 375 -9.37 9.06 -13.37
C ILE A 375 -9.37 7.94 -14.42
N THR A 376 -9.62 6.70 -14.01
CA THR A 376 -9.74 5.57 -14.93
C THR A 376 -10.89 5.78 -15.91
N ALA A 377 -12.07 6.18 -15.43
CA ALA A 377 -13.22 6.44 -16.30
C ALA A 377 -12.93 7.55 -17.32
N ALA A 378 -12.32 8.66 -16.88
CA ALA A 378 -11.95 9.77 -17.75
C ALA A 378 -10.92 9.36 -18.82
N ARG A 379 -9.89 8.60 -18.45
CA ARG A 379 -8.84 8.16 -19.38
C ARG A 379 -9.32 7.13 -20.38
N PHE A 380 -10.20 6.22 -19.97
CA PHE A 380 -10.67 5.13 -20.82
C PHE A 380 -12.03 5.41 -21.48
N GLY A 381 -12.59 6.61 -21.32
CA GLY A 381 -13.88 7.00 -21.89
C GLY A 381 -15.06 6.16 -21.37
N ILE A 382 -14.97 5.67 -20.13
CA ILE A 382 -16.04 4.90 -19.49
C ILE A 382 -17.09 5.91 -19.03
N PRO A 383 -18.39 5.72 -19.36
CA PRO A 383 -19.43 6.57 -18.81
C PRO A 383 -19.39 6.51 -17.28
N GLU A 384 -19.19 7.65 -16.64
CA GLU A 384 -19.34 7.74 -15.19
C GLU A 384 -20.77 7.32 -14.84
N SER A 385 -20.92 6.28 -14.02
CA SER A 385 -22.18 6.08 -13.31
C SER A 385 -22.39 7.34 -12.48
N GLY A 386 -23.28 8.24 -12.93
CA GLY A 386 -23.44 9.57 -12.33
C GLY A 386 -23.55 9.51 -10.80
N CYS A 387 -23.21 10.60 -10.12
CA CYS A 387 -23.10 10.73 -8.65
C CYS A 387 -24.29 10.21 -7.80
N THR A 388 -25.36 9.75 -8.43
CA THR A 388 -26.54 9.10 -7.84
C THR A 388 -26.41 7.60 -7.65
N ALA A 389 -25.37 6.95 -8.18
CA ALA A 389 -25.08 5.55 -7.88
C ALA A 389 -24.74 5.47 -6.39
N LYS A 390 -25.71 5.07 -5.58
CA LYS A 390 -25.47 4.72 -4.18
C LYS A 390 -24.24 3.82 -4.18
N MET A 391 -23.26 4.13 -3.35
CA MET A 391 -22.04 3.33 -3.15
C MET A 391 -22.39 1.99 -2.46
N VAL A 392 -23.23 1.23 -3.12
CA VAL A 392 -23.60 -0.16 -2.92
C VAL A 392 -22.66 -0.93 -3.89
N PRO A 393 -22.24 -2.18 -3.62
CA PRO A 393 -21.22 -2.89 -4.39
C PRO A 393 -21.70 -3.35 -5.77
N GLU A 394 -22.39 -2.49 -6.51
CA GLU A 394 -22.76 -2.71 -7.90
C GLU A 394 -21.55 -2.47 -8.83
N HIS A 395 -20.60 -1.62 -8.41
CA HIS A 395 -19.40 -1.39 -9.20
C HIS A 395 -18.40 -2.56 -9.03
N PRO A 396 -17.84 -3.11 -10.13
CA PRO A 396 -16.93 -4.27 -10.07
C PRO A 396 -15.74 -4.09 -9.12
N TRP A 397 -15.12 -2.89 -9.08
CA TRP A 397 -14.04 -2.56 -8.15
C TRP A 397 -14.45 -2.68 -6.68
N ASN A 398 -15.58 -2.07 -6.30
CA ASN A 398 -16.06 -2.09 -4.91
C ASN A 398 -16.43 -3.51 -4.47
N LYS A 399 -16.98 -4.31 -5.41
CA LYS A 399 -17.26 -5.71 -5.17
C LYS A 399 -15.97 -6.51 -4.95
N LEU A 400 -14.94 -6.27 -5.77
CA LEU A 400 -13.61 -6.86 -5.57
C LEU A 400 -13.02 -6.50 -4.19
N ARG A 401 -13.10 -5.23 -3.77
CA ARG A 401 -12.65 -4.78 -2.42
C ARG A 401 -13.36 -5.53 -1.29
N ALA A 402 -14.66 -5.75 -1.42
CA ALA A 402 -15.43 -6.56 -0.46
C ALA A 402 -14.97 -8.03 -0.47
N LEU A 403 -14.77 -8.63 -1.64
CA LEU A 403 -14.28 -10.02 -1.76
C LEU A 403 -12.86 -10.19 -1.22
N TRP A 404 -11.95 -9.23 -1.47
CA TRP A 404 -10.62 -9.19 -0.84
C TRP A 404 -10.72 -9.08 0.67
N SER A 405 -11.61 -8.23 1.19
CA SER A 405 -11.86 -8.14 2.63
C SER A 405 -12.33 -9.47 3.22
N ILE A 406 -13.19 -10.22 2.52
CA ILE A 406 -13.61 -11.55 2.99
C ILE A 406 -12.46 -12.55 2.90
N GLY A 407 -11.67 -12.51 1.82
CA GLY A 407 -10.53 -13.40 1.61
C GLY A 407 -9.42 -13.19 2.64
N ASN A 408 -9.18 -11.94 3.01
CA ASN A 408 -8.16 -11.56 3.96
C ASN A 408 -8.62 -10.38 4.83
N PRO A 409 -9.41 -10.64 5.89
CA PRO A 409 -9.97 -9.59 6.73
C PRO A 409 -8.91 -8.65 7.31
N ASP A 410 -8.97 -7.40 6.87
CA ASP A 410 -8.22 -6.27 7.41
C ASP A 410 -9.16 -5.07 7.39
N ILE A 411 -9.23 -4.35 8.50
CA ILE A 411 -10.14 -3.23 8.64
C ILE A 411 -9.81 -2.10 7.66
N ARG A 412 -8.54 -1.97 7.25
CA ARG A 412 -8.08 -0.94 6.30
C ARG A 412 -8.67 -1.14 4.91
N TYR A 413 -8.96 -2.39 4.54
CA TYR A 413 -9.54 -2.72 3.23
C TYR A 413 -11.07 -2.71 3.23
N MET A 414 -11.70 -2.38 4.36
CA MET A 414 -13.15 -2.19 4.43
C MET A 414 -13.60 -0.84 3.88
N SER A 415 -12.94 -0.30 2.85
CA SER A 415 -13.29 0.98 2.20
C SER A 415 -14.72 0.97 1.66
N TRP A 416 -15.23 -0.21 1.30
CA TRP A 416 -16.62 -0.44 0.96
C TRP A 416 -17.59 0.03 2.05
N LEU A 417 -17.20 0.02 3.34
CA LEU A 417 -18.05 0.41 4.48
C LEU A 417 -18.38 1.91 4.53
N THR A 418 -17.52 2.76 3.98
CA THR A 418 -17.59 4.22 4.11
C THR A 418 -18.93 4.87 3.74
N PRO A 419 -19.69 4.41 2.72
CA PRO A 419 -20.97 5.00 2.36
C PRO A 419 -22.04 4.86 3.44
N TRP A 420 -21.96 3.81 4.26
CA TRP A 420 -22.86 3.62 5.40
C TRP A 420 -22.42 4.45 6.61
N LEU A 421 -21.21 4.99 6.62
CA LEU A 421 -20.68 5.81 7.71
C LEU A 421 -20.95 7.30 7.50
N GLU A 422 -20.94 7.76 6.24
CA GLU A 422 -20.91 9.19 5.87
C GLU A 422 -21.98 10.08 6.52
N SER A 423 -23.19 9.56 6.72
CA SER A 423 -24.33 10.35 7.23
C SER A 423 -24.60 10.18 8.72
N HIS A 424 -23.75 9.45 9.45
CA HIS A 424 -24.02 9.07 10.84
C HIS A 424 -23.09 9.77 11.82
N GLU A 425 -23.57 10.00 13.04
CA GLU A 425 -22.73 10.49 14.14
C GLU A 425 -21.64 9.47 14.50
N GLN A 426 -20.53 9.94 15.08
CA GLN A 426 -19.34 9.12 15.31
C GLN A 426 -19.62 7.86 16.16
N GLN A 427 -20.49 7.96 17.18
CA GLN A 427 -20.85 6.80 17.99
C GLN A 427 -21.50 5.70 17.15
N VAL A 428 -22.38 6.08 16.23
CA VAL A 428 -23.04 5.15 15.30
C VAL A 428 -22.01 4.59 14.31
N GLN A 429 -21.10 5.42 13.78
CA GLN A 429 -20.04 4.96 12.89
C GLN A 429 -19.15 3.89 13.55
N ARG A 430 -18.73 4.11 14.81
CA ARG A 430 -17.93 3.16 15.59
C ARG A 430 -18.67 1.84 15.84
N GLN A 431 -19.97 1.91 16.11
CA GLN A 431 -20.79 0.72 16.29
C GLN A 431 -20.95 -0.04 14.98
N VAL A 432 -21.25 0.65 13.87
CA VAL A 432 -21.34 0.06 12.52
C VAL A 432 -20.02 -0.62 12.14
N LEU A 433 -18.88 0.02 12.44
CA LEU A 433 -17.56 -0.54 12.22
C LEU A 433 -17.34 -1.85 13.00
N ALA A 434 -17.69 -1.88 14.30
CA ALA A 434 -17.58 -3.09 15.11
C ALA A 434 -18.49 -4.22 14.62
N ASP A 435 -19.73 -3.89 14.25
CA ASP A 435 -20.71 -4.85 13.72
C ASP A 435 -20.25 -5.42 12.38
N ALA A 436 -19.78 -4.57 11.47
CA ALA A 436 -19.28 -4.95 10.14
C ALA A 436 -18.01 -5.80 10.25
N TRP A 437 -17.07 -5.41 11.12
CA TRP A 437 -15.86 -6.20 11.37
C TRP A 437 -16.21 -7.60 11.87
N ARG A 438 -17.17 -7.71 12.80
CA ARG A 438 -17.63 -9.02 13.29
C ARG A 438 -18.28 -9.85 12.19
N GLY A 439 -19.15 -9.24 11.38
CA GLY A 439 -19.78 -9.89 10.23
C GLY A 439 -18.75 -10.38 9.21
N LEU A 440 -17.69 -9.60 8.96
CA LEU A 440 -16.59 -9.96 8.07
C LEU A 440 -15.84 -11.21 8.53
N LEU A 441 -15.50 -11.28 9.82
CA LEU A 441 -14.85 -12.48 10.38
C LEU A 441 -15.75 -13.71 10.29
N GLN A 442 -17.06 -13.55 10.47
CA GLN A 442 -18.03 -14.63 10.30
C GLN A 442 -18.12 -15.09 8.84
N ALA A 443 -18.19 -14.16 7.89
CA ALA A 443 -18.19 -14.44 6.46
C ALA A 443 -16.92 -15.17 6.02
N LYS A 444 -15.73 -14.69 6.42
CA LYS A 444 -14.44 -15.37 6.19
C LYS A 444 -14.50 -16.81 6.69
N LYS A 445 -14.94 -17.01 7.94
CA LYS A 445 -15.03 -18.34 8.55
C LYS A 445 -15.92 -19.30 7.75
N ARG A 446 -17.03 -18.80 7.22
CA ARG A 446 -17.98 -19.59 6.43
C ARG A 446 -17.42 -19.93 5.05
N VAL A 447 -16.81 -18.96 4.39
CA VAL A 447 -16.25 -19.08 3.04
C VAL A 447 -15.00 -19.97 3.01
N SER A 448 -14.07 -19.82 3.97
CA SER A 448 -12.85 -20.62 4.01
C SER A 448 -13.01 -21.97 4.72
N GLY A 449 -14.09 -22.15 5.48
CA GLY A 449 -14.24 -23.25 6.42
C GLY A 449 -13.44 -23.06 7.71
N LYS A 450 -13.78 -23.86 8.72
CA LYS A 450 -13.31 -23.68 10.11
C LYS A 450 -11.79 -23.82 10.27
N LEU A 451 -11.17 -24.81 9.63
CA LEU A 451 -9.74 -25.10 9.80
C LEU A 451 -8.86 -23.99 9.21
N PHE A 452 -9.12 -23.61 7.94
CA PHE A 452 -8.41 -22.50 7.30
C PHE A 452 -8.62 -21.18 8.02
N TYR A 453 -9.83 -20.93 8.55
CA TYR A 453 -10.09 -19.75 9.37
C TYR A 453 -9.23 -19.73 10.64
N GLN A 454 -9.11 -20.87 11.34
CA GLN A 454 -8.31 -20.96 12.56
C GLN A 454 -6.84 -20.69 12.28
N ASP A 455 -6.29 -21.29 11.22
CA ASP A 455 -4.90 -21.06 10.81
C ASP A 455 -4.64 -19.59 10.44
N TRP A 456 -5.49 -19.01 9.59
CA TRP A 456 -5.44 -17.59 9.26
C TRP A 456 -5.53 -16.70 10.50
N PHE A 457 -6.46 -16.99 11.42
CA PHE A 457 -6.67 -16.20 12.63
C PHE A 457 -5.44 -16.23 13.55
N LEU A 458 -4.81 -17.40 13.71
CA LEU A 458 -3.58 -17.54 14.49
C LEU A 458 -2.42 -16.78 13.84
N SER A 459 -2.28 -16.85 12.51
CA SER A 459 -1.29 -16.09 11.76
C SER A 459 -1.47 -14.58 11.94
N ARG A 460 -2.70 -14.08 11.83
CA ARG A 460 -3.04 -12.66 12.07
C ARG A 460 -2.82 -12.23 13.51
N LEU A 461 -3.14 -13.07 14.50
CA LEU A 461 -2.82 -12.77 15.90
C LEU A 461 -1.31 -12.66 16.14
N ALA A 462 -0.52 -13.53 15.52
CA ALA A 462 0.93 -13.47 15.61
C ALA A 462 1.50 -12.20 14.95
N GLU A 463 0.94 -11.80 13.81
CA GLU A 463 1.29 -10.54 13.13
C GLU A 463 0.91 -9.31 13.97
N GLN A 464 -0.30 -9.27 14.52
CA GLN A 464 -0.76 -8.17 15.38
C GLN A 464 0.14 -7.98 16.61
N ARG A 465 0.58 -9.07 17.23
CA ARG A 465 1.53 -9.04 18.36
C ARG A 465 2.89 -8.46 17.96
N ARG A 466 3.37 -8.74 16.75
CA ARG A 466 4.66 -8.21 16.26
C ARG A 466 4.58 -6.73 15.91
N ASN A 467 3.46 -6.30 15.33
CA ASN A 467 3.37 -4.98 14.71
C ASN A 467 2.75 -3.92 15.63
N ASN A 468 2.29 -4.26 16.84
CA ASN A 468 1.55 -3.37 17.77
C ASN A 468 0.35 -2.64 17.13
N LYS A 469 -0.08 -3.05 15.94
CA LYS A 469 -1.16 -2.44 15.18
C LYS A 469 -2.48 -3.08 15.61
N MET A 470 -3.17 -2.47 16.56
CA MET A 470 -4.53 -2.87 16.94
C MET A 470 -5.56 -2.28 15.97
N TYR A 471 -5.88 -3.05 14.93
CA TYR A 471 -6.97 -2.76 13.98
C TYR A 471 -8.28 -3.48 14.36
N ILE A 472 -8.55 -3.63 15.66
CA ILE A 472 -9.80 -4.23 16.15
C ILE A 472 -10.66 -3.10 16.72
N PRO A 473 -11.91 -2.91 16.23
CA PRO A 473 -12.84 -1.94 16.78
C PRO A 473 -13.01 -2.13 18.28
N SER A 474 -13.08 -1.04 19.03
CA SER A 474 -13.20 -1.09 20.48
C SER A 474 -14.63 -1.38 20.98
N MET A 475 -15.65 -1.10 20.16
CA MET A 475 -17.04 -1.32 20.56
C MET A 475 -17.40 -2.81 20.53
N THR A 476 -18.27 -3.22 21.46
CA THR A 476 -18.85 -4.56 21.44
C THR A 476 -19.80 -4.68 20.25
N PRO A 477 -19.60 -5.64 19.34
CA PRO A 477 -20.51 -5.84 18.22
C PRO A 477 -21.89 -6.29 18.69
N ASP A 478 -22.94 -5.75 18.09
CA ASP A 478 -24.31 -6.26 18.20
C ASP A 478 -24.46 -7.50 17.32
N SER A 479 -24.82 -8.62 17.94
CA SER A 479 -24.86 -9.92 17.26
C SER A 479 -25.85 -9.97 16.10
N GLY A 480 -27.00 -9.29 16.23
CA GLY A 480 -28.02 -9.23 15.19
C GLY A 480 -27.59 -8.39 13.99
N ARG A 481 -26.91 -7.25 14.22
CA ARG A 481 -26.32 -6.43 13.14
C ARG A 481 -25.12 -7.10 12.49
N ALA A 482 -24.24 -7.72 13.27
CA ALA A 482 -23.12 -8.49 12.75
C ALA A 482 -23.57 -9.65 11.83
N GLN A 483 -24.62 -10.37 12.20
CA GLN A 483 -25.20 -11.43 11.36
C GLN A 483 -25.79 -10.89 10.05
N ARG A 484 -26.35 -9.66 10.06
CA ARG A 484 -26.81 -9.02 8.81
C ARG A 484 -25.65 -8.64 7.91
N TRP A 485 -24.54 -8.15 8.48
CA TRP A 485 -23.31 -7.90 7.72
C TRP A 485 -22.72 -9.18 7.14
N GLU A 486 -22.70 -10.27 7.91
CA GLU A 486 -22.31 -11.59 7.41
C GLU A 486 -23.16 -11.98 6.20
N GLY A 487 -24.49 -11.95 6.33
CA GLY A 487 -25.41 -12.31 5.25
C GLY A 487 -25.19 -11.47 3.98
N TRP A 488 -25.06 -10.15 4.15
CA TRP A 488 -24.77 -9.25 3.03
C TRP A 488 -23.42 -9.56 2.35
N LEU A 489 -22.36 -9.85 3.11
CA LEU A 489 -21.06 -10.23 2.56
C LEU A 489 -21.13 -11.58 1.83
N LEU A 490 -21.93 -12.53 2.31
CA LEU A 490 -22.14 -13.82 1.63
C LEU A 490 -22.92 -13.63 0.33
N ASP A 491 -23.92 -12.74 0.30
CA ASP A 491 -24.64 -12.38 -0.92
C ASP A 491 -23.67 -11.83 -1.99
N VAL A 492 -22.66 -11.03 -1.58
CA VAL A 492 -21.59 -10.53 -2.47
C VAL A 492 -20.77 -11.68 -3.09
N THR A 493 -20.61 -12.80 -2.39
CA THR A 493 -19.94 -14.00 -2.93
C THR A 493 -20.79 -14.79 -3.94
N GLY A 494 -22.02 -14.36 -4.23
CA GLY A 494 -22.93 -15.12 -5.08
C GLY A 494 -23.45 -16.40 -4.41
N GLN A 495 -23.24 -16.53 -3.10
CA GLN A 495 -23.88 -17.54 -2.26
C GLN A 495 -25.01 -16.87 -1.49
N PRO A 496 -26.17 -16.62 -2.12
CA PRO A 496 -27.31 -16.18 -1.37
C PRO A 496 -27.63 -17.27 -0.35
N GLU A 497 -27.49 -16.95 0.93
CA GLU A 497 -28.19 -17.74 1.92
C GLU A 497 -29.68 -17.63 1.56
N SER A 498 -30.41 -18.72 1.73
CA SER A 498 -31.86 -18.74 1.65
C SER A 498 -32.50 -17.92 2.81
N ILE A 499 -32.08 -16.67 3.02
CA ILE A 499 -32.66 -15.69 3.95
C ILE A 499 -33.80 -14.93 3.24
N THR A 500 -34.54 -15.59 2.36
CA THR A 500 -35.71 -14.98 1.69
C THR A 500 -37.03 -15.28 2.41
N SER A 501 -37.03 -15.72 3.67
CA SER A 501 -38.29 -15.93 4.41
C SER A 501 -38.46 -15.21 5.74
N GLN A 502 -37.47 -14.45 6.26
CA GLN A 502 -37.65 -13.77 7.56
C GLN A 502 -37.14 -12.34 7.71
N LEU A 503 -36.44 -11.76 6.74
CA LEU A 503 -36.02 -10.36 6.83
C LEU A 503 -36.94 -9.49 5.97
N GLY A 504 -37.95 -8.90 6.62
CA GLY A 504 -38.60 -7.71 6.10
C GLY A 504 -37.55 -6.67 5.71
N LYS A 505 -37.90 -5.84 4.72
CA LYS A 505 -37.07 -4.75 4.16
C LYS A 505 -36.09 -4.17 5.20
N PRO A 506 -34.83 -3.87 4.83
CA PRO A 506 -33.92 -3.19 5.73
C PRO A 506 -34.63 -1.97 6.29
N ALA A 507 -34.88 -1.97 7.60
CA ALA A 507 -35.41 -0.81 8.27
C ALA A 507 -34.47 0.34 7.95
N LYS A 508 -35.03 1.48 7.52
CA LYS A 508 -34.29 2.74 7.56
C LYS A 508 -33.71 2.84 8.99
N LEU A 509 -32.39 2.89 9.07
CA LEU A 509 -31.68 3.22 10.32
C LEU A 509 -32.09 4.61 10.77
#